data_AF-A0AAW3D6N3-F1
#
_entry.id   AF-A0AAW3D6N3-F1
#
_cell.length_a   1.000
_cell.length_b   1.000
_cell.length_c   1.000
_cell.angle_alpha   90.00
_cell.angle_beta   90.00
_cell.angle_gamma   90.00
#
_symmetry.space_group_name_H-M   'P 1'
#
loop_
_entity.id
_entity.type
_entity.pdbx_description
1 polymer ?
#
loop_
_entity_poly.entity_id
_entity_poly.type
_entity_poly.pdbx_seq_one_letter_code
_entity_poly.pdbx_strand_id
1 'polypeptide(L)' 'MSYSEADTKAKLITPKLKNSGWDERNITREYYFTDGRKQAGGARGEKKFVDYLLHYQGINLP' A
#
# COMPACT_ATOMS: atom_id res chain seq x y z
N MET A 1 -1.76 -22.39 -12.91
CA MET A 1 -2.53 -21.16 -13.18
C MET A 1 -1.68 -19.98 -12.76
N SER A 2 -1.55 -18.95 -13.60
CA SER A 2 -0.90 -17.70 -13.21
C SER A 2 -1.94 -16.82 -12.53
N TYR A 3 -1.65 -16.31 -11.33
CA TYR A 3 -2.49 -15.31 -10.67
C TYR A 3 -2.11 -13.92 -11.20
N SER A 4 -3.11 -13.06 -11.40
CA SER A 4 -2.85 -11.63 -11.54
C SER A 4 -2.24 -11.05 -10.26
N GLU A 5 -1.71 -9.83 -10.32
CA GLU A 5 -1.22 -9.15 -9.13
C GLU A 5 -2.35 -8.96 -8.10
N ALA A 6 -3.54 -8.54 -8.55
CA ALA A 6 -4.72 -8.40 -7.69
C ALA A 6 -5.13 -9.74 -7.06
N ASP A 7 -5.13 -10.82 -7.85
CA ASP A 7 -5.41 -12.16 -7.34
C ASP A 7 -4.38 -12.61 -6.31
N THR A 8 -3.10 -12.35 -6.56
CA THR A 8 -2.00 -12.69 -5.64
C THR A 8 -2.15 -11.93 -4.33
N LYS A 9 -2.45 -10.62 -4.39
CA LYS A 9 -2.70 -9.77 -3.22
C LYS A 9 -3.88 -10.27 -2.40
N ALA A 10 -5.00 -10.57 -3.04
CA ALA A 10 -6.21 -11.03 -2.36
C ALA A 10 -6.11 -12.47 -1.82
N LYS A 11 -5.55 -13.40 -2.60
CA LYS A 11 -5.53 -14.83 -2.27
C LYS A 11 -4.34 -15.25 -1.42
N LEU A 12 -3.21 -14.54 -1.51
CA LEU A 12 -1.97 -14.97 -0.85
C LEU A 12 -1.45 -13.96 0.17
N ILE A 13 -1.40 -12.66 -0.18
CA ILE A 13 -0.79 -11.66 0.71
C ILE A 13 -1.74 -11.24 1.85
N THR A 14 -2.99 -10.88 1.52
CA THR A 14 -3.99 -10.46 2.52
C THR A 14 -4.23 -11.52 3.60
N PRO A 15 -4.40 -12.82 3.26
CA PRO A 15 -4.56 -13.85 4.27
C PRO A 15 -3.30 -14.03 5.13
N LYS A 16 -2.10 -13.88 4.56
CA LYS A 16 -0.85 -13.96 5.32
C LYS A 16 -0.70 -12.82 6.32
N LEU A 17 -1.07 -11.59 5.96
CA LEU A 17 -1.08 -10.44 6.87
C LEU A 17 -2.04 -10.67 8.04
N LYS A 18 -3.25 -11.16 7.76
CA LYS A 18 -4.23 -11.51 8.80
C LYS A 18 -3.70 -12.63 9.72
N ASN A 19 -3.11 -13.68 9.13
CA ASN A 19 -2.58 -14.81 9.89
C ASN A 19 -1.35 -14.44 10.73
N SER A 20 -0.58 -13.42 10.34
CA SER A 20 0.53 -12.90 11.15
C SER A 20 0.09 -11.91 12.24
N GLY A 21 -1.22 -11.73 12.43
CA GLY A 21 -1.80 -10.95 13.53
C GLY A 21 -2.02 -9.47 13.23
N TRP A 22 -1.89 -9.04 11.96
CA TRP A 22 -2.27 -7.67 11.59
C TRP A 22 -3.79 -7.53 11.54
N ASP A 23 -4.31 -6.60 12.35
CA ASP A 23 -5.70 -6.15 12.28
C ASP A 23 -5.91 -5.29 11.03
N GLU A 24 -7.06 -5.41 10.38
CA GLU A 24 -7.40 -4.59 9.20
C GLU A 24 -7.36 -3.09 9.48
N ARG A 25 -7.62 -2.68 10.73
CA ARG A 25 -7.51 -1.27 11.16
C ARG A 25 -6.09 -0.72 11.07
N ASN A 26 -5.09 -1.61 11.11
CA ASN A 26 -3.67 -1.27 11.05
C ASN A 26 -3.10 -1.43 9.64
N ILE A 27 -3.93 -1.63 8.62
CA ILE A 27 -3.52 -1.84 7.24
C ILE A 27 -4.20 -0.82 6.33
N THR A 28 -3.43 0.06 5.71
CA THR A 28 -3.92 0.91 4.61
C THR A 28 -3.52 0.27 3.29
N ARG A 29 -4.47 0.10 2.37
CA ARG A 29 -4.23 -0.46 1.04
C ARG A 29 -4.13 0.67 0.01
N GLU A 30 -3.32 0.48 -1.03
CA GLU A 30 -3.17 1.43 -2.15
C GLU A 30 -2.85 2.87 -1.68
N TYR A 31 -1.87 3.01 -0.79
CA TYR A 31 -1.54 4.27 -0.15
C TYR A 31 -0.55 5.10 -0.97
N TYR A 32 -0.97 6.31 -1.39
CA TYR A 32 -0.09 7.30 -2.01
C TYR A 32 0.64 8.12 -0.94
N PHE A 33 1.97 8.06 -0.94
CA PHE A 33 2.81 8.75 0.06
C PHE A 33 3.55 9.96 -0.49
N THR A 34 3.44 10.22 -1.80
CA THR A 34 3.99 11.43 -2.41
C THR A 34 2.93 12.10 -3.28
N ASP A 35 2.90 13.43 -3.25
CA ASP A 35 2.03 14.21 -4.14
C ASP A 35 2.63 14.44 -5.53
N GLY A 36 3.68 13.68 -5.90
CA GLY A 36 4.44 13.89 -7.12
C GLY A 36 5.34 15.13 -7.07
N ARG A 37 6.43 15.09 -7.84
CA ARG A 37 7.40 16.19 -7.91
C ARG A 37 6.73 17.42 -8.55
N LYS A 38 6.82 18.60 -7.93
CA LYS A 38 6.39 19.86 -8.57
C LYS A 38 7.22 20.13 -9.81
N GLN A 39 6.56 20.40 -10.93
CA GLN A 39 7.17 20.74 -12.22
C GLN A 39 6.81 22.19 -12.60
N ALA A 40 7.54 22.76 -13.55
CA ALA A 40 7.24 24.10 -14.08
C ALA A 40 5.85 24.11 -14.74
N GLY A 41 5.15 25.23 -14.66
CA GLY A 41 3.79 25.37 -15.24
C GLY A 41 2.65 24.79 -14.39
N GLY A 42 2.90 24.48 -13.11
CA GLY A 42 1.85 24.00 -12.19
C GLY A 42 1.55 22.49 -12.28
N ALA A 43 2.23 21.77 -13.17
CA ALA A 43 2.13 20.32 -13.28
C ALA A 43 2.82 19.61 -12.09
N ARG A 44 2.35 18.39 -11.79
CA ARG A 44 2.98 17.48 -10.83
C ARG A 44 3.34 16.18 -11.54
N GLY A 45 4.52 15.66 -11.23
CA GLY A 45 4.96 14.35 -11.71
C GLY A 45 4.20 13.20 -11.05
N GLU A 46 4.61 11.98 -11.38
CA GLU A 46 3.99 10.76 -10.88
C GLU A 46 3.98 10.68 -9.35
N LYS A 47 2.82 10.30 -8.80
CA LYS A 47 2.68 9.99 -7.38
C LYS A 47 3.13 8.56 -7.13
N LYS A 48 3.99 8.38 -6.14
CA LYS A 48 4.39 7.06 -5.64
C LYS A 48 3.35 6.54 -4.65
N PHE A 49 3.05 5.25 -4.76
CA PHE A 49 2.16 4.53 -3.87
C PHE A 49 2.74 3.18 -3.45
N VAL A 50 2.14 2.59 -2.43
CA VAL A 50 2.40 1.22 -1.97
C VAL A 50 1.08 0.44 -1.88
N ASP A 51 1.14 -0.86 -2.14
CA ASP A 51 -0.04 -1.72 -2.07
C ASP A 51 -0.57 -1.91 -0.65
N TYR A 52 0.34 -2.01 0.33
CA TYR A 52 0.03 -2.17 1.74
C TYR A 52 0.96 -1.29 2.56
N LEU A 53 0.38 -0.46 3.42
CA LEU A 53 1.07 0.27 4.48
C LEU A 53 0.59 -0.30 5.82
N LEU A 54 1.53 -0.78 6.62
CA LEU A 54 1.28 -1.38 7.93
C LEU A 54 1.56 -0.37 9.04
N HIS A 55 0.62 -0.21 9.97
CA HIS A 55 0.68 0.75 11.07
C HIS A 55 0.95 0.04 12.38
N TYR A 56 2.09 0.29 13.01
CA TYR A 56 2.40 -0.24 14.33
C TYR A 56 2.27 0.86 15.38
N GLN A 57 1.41 0.65 16.38
CA GLN A 57 1.16 1.63 17.46
C GLN A 57 0.75 3.03 16.95
N GLY A 58 0.07 3.11 15.81
CA GLY A 58 -0.32 4.39 15.20
C GLY A 58 0.82 5.12 14.47
N ILE A 59 1.97 4.46 14.27
CA ILE A 59 3.10 4.96 13.49
C ILE A 59 3.21 4.12 12.21
N ASN A 60 3.38 4.80 11.07
CA ASN A 60 3.66 4.15 9.79
C ASN A 60 5.00 3.42 9.90
N LEU A 61 5.03 2.10 9.65
CA LEU A 61 6.30 1.42 9.49
C LEU A 61 6.86 1.71 8.08
N PRO A 62 8.11 2.18 7.97
CA PRO A 62 8.77 2.42 6.68
C PRO A 62 9.14 1.12 5.97
#